data_AF-A0A7X1GSR9-F1
#
_entry.id   AF-A0A7X1GSR9-F1
#
_cell.length_a   1.000
_cell.length_b   1.000
_cell.length_c   1.000
_cell.angle_alpha   90.00
_cell.angle_beta   90.00
_cell.angle_gamma   90.00
#
_symmetry.space_group_name_H-M   'P 1'
#
loop_
_entity.id
_entity.type
_entity.pdbx_description
1 polymer ?
#
loop_
_entity_poly.entity_id
_entity_poly.type
_entity_poly.pdbx_seq_one_letter_code
_entity_poly.pdbx_strand_id
1 'polypeptide(L)'
;MQRTINRKLVIILIVVLIFVGKEFSLAGESEYLAFIKTVSEEIAALKKTYPQLEEFSIDKHADLERLKIDFSYHTYEPEHAGGWTSGVPNPHPDGVWFYMDLHDKDSTAQIHTQPISGTSLTFGNKNICFLILEGSETDSISGEMILILERNGAKLPTLRSN
;
A
#
# COMPACT_ATOMS: atom_id res chain seq x y z
N MET A 1 45.56 18.25 -30.07
CA MET A 1 45.71 18.25 -28.60
C MET A 1 44.69 17.27 -28.01
N GLN A 2 45.04 15.99 -27.91
CA GLN A 2 44.15 14.95 -27.38
C GLN A 2 44.21 14.98 -25.84
N ARG A 3 43.08 15.30 -25.20
CA ARG A 3 42.94 15.16 -23.74
C ARG A 3 42.85 13.68 -23.40
N THR A 4 43.92 13.13 -22.84
CA THR A 4 43.93 11.79 -22.26
C THR A 4 43.04 11.79 -21.03
N ILE A 5 41.82 11.28 -21.16
CA ILE A 5 40.91 11.07 -20.03
C ILE A 5 41.55 10.02 -19.11
N ASN A 6 41.77 10.39 -17.85
CA ASN A 6 42.41 9.55 -16.87
C ASN A 6 41.46 8.39 -16.49
N ARG A 7 41.64 7.22 -17.11
CA ARG A 7 40.78 6.03 -16.95
C ARG A 7 40.52 5.64 -15.50
N LYS A 8 41.47 5.90 -14.59
CA LYS A 8 41.30 5.64 -13.15
C LYS A 8 40.23 6.53 -12.51
N LEU A 9 40.13 7.79 -12.93
CA LEU A 9 39.13 8.74 -12.41
C LEU A 9 37.72 8.36 -12.85
N VAL A 10 37.58 7.87 -14.09
CA VAL A 10 36.29 7.42 -14.65
C VAL A 10 35.77 6.17 -13.91
N ILE A 11 36.65 5.21 -13.62
CA ILE A 11 36.27 3.99 -12.89
C ILE A 11 35.82 4.32 -11.46
N ILE A 12 36.53 5.21 -10.75
CA ILE A 12 36.12 5.63 -9.40
C ILE A 12 34.75 6.31 -9.44
N LEU A 13 34.49 7.18 -10.43
CA LEU A 13 33.20 7.86 -10.54
C LEU A 13 32.04 6.89 -10.79
N ILE A 14 32.24 5.88 -11.64
CA ILE A 14 31.23 4.85 -11.93
C ILE A 14 30.94 4.01 -10.68
N VAL A 15 31.98 3.60 -9.93
CA VAL A 15 31.79 2.82 -8.70
C VAL A 15 31.06 3.64 -7.63
N VAL A 16 31.41 4.92 -7.46
CA VAL A 16 30.71 5.81 -6.52
C VAL A 16 29.25 6.01 -6.93
N LEU A 17 28.96 6.20 -8.22
CA LEU A 17 27.57 6.34 -8.70
C LEU A 17 26.75 5.06 -8.49
N ILE A 18 27.34 3.88 -8.69
CA ILE A 18 26.69 2.59 -8.44
C ILE A 18 26.40 2.41 -6.93
N PHE A 19 27.37 2.73 -6.07
CA PHE A 19 27.19 2.60 -4.61
C PHE A 19 26.13 3.57 -4.09
N VAL A 20 26.19 4.85 -4.48
CA VAL A 20 25.22 5.87 -4.05
C VAL A 20 23.81 5.56 -4.56
N GLY A 21 23.67 5.09 -5.80
CA GLY A 21 22.36 4.69 -6.36
C GLY A 21 21.73 3.50 -5.63
N LYS A 22 22.54 2.55 -5.14
CA LYS A 22 22.07 1.37 -4.43
C LYS A 22 21.62 1.67 -3.00
N GLU A 23 22.35 2.54 -2.28
CA GLU A 23 21.95 2.97 -0.93
C GLU A 23 20.64 3.79 -0.95
N PHE A 24 20.45 4.63 -1.97
CA PHE A 24 19.20 5.41 -2.12
C PHE A 24 17.98 4.51 -2.41
N SER A 25 18.17 3.44 -3.18
CA SER A 25 17.11 2.47 -3.47
C SER A 25 16.70 1.67 -2.24
N LEU A 26 17.66 1.26 -1.40
CA LEU A 26 17.39 0.46 -0.20
C LEU A 26 16.73 1.27 0.92
N ALA A 27 17.08 2.56 1.05
CA ALA A 27 16.47 3.44 2.04
C ALA A 27 14.95 3.61 1.78
N GLY A 28 14.55 3.85 0.53
CA GLY A 28 13.13 3.98 0.17
C GLY A 28 12.34 2.69 0.36
N GLU A 29 12.92 1.54 0.03
CA GLU A 29 12.27 0.23 0.22
C GLU A 29 12.04 -0.08 1.71
N SER A 30 13.03 0.21 2.56
CA SER A 30 12.88 0.05 4.01
C SER A 30 11.80 0.94 4.61
N GLU A 31 11.60 2.16 4.09
CA GLU A 31 10.54 3.07 4.54
C GLU A 31 9.15 2.53 4.20
N TYR A 32 8.96 1.92 3.01
CA TYR A 32 7.68 1.32 2.63
C TYR A 32 7.34 0.09 3.48
N LEU A 33 8.33 -0.77 3.76
CA LEU A 33 8.15 -1.91 4.67
C LEU A 33 7.75 -1.43 6.07
N ALA A 34 8.43 -0.40 6.59
CA ALA A 34 8.11 0.19 7.89
C ALA A 34 6.69 0.79 7.92
N PHE A 35 6.28 1.46 6.85
CA PHE A 35 4.93 2.01 6.72
C PHE A 35 3.87 0.91 6.78
N ILE A 36 3.95 -0.13 5.94
CA ILE A 36 2.97 -1.23 5.93
C ILE A 36 2.92 -1.92 7.28
N LYS A 37 4.08 -2.19 7.89
CA LYS A 37 4.16 -2.81 9.20
C LYS A 37 3.47 -1.96 10.28
N THR A 38 3.77 -0.66 10.33
CA THR A 38 3.19 0.26 11.33
C THR A 38 1.68 0.40 11.15
N VAL A 39 1.20 0.57 9.92
CA VAL A 39 -0.23 0.60 9.62
C VAL A 39 -0.90 -0.71 10.05
N SER A 40 -0.29 -1.86 9.76
CA SER A 40 -0.80 -3.18 10.19
C SER A 40 -0.88 -3.32 11.71
N GLU A 41 0.11 -2.81 12.44
CA GLU A 41 0.13 -2.79 13.91
C GLU A 41 -1.01 -1.92 14.48
N GLU A 42 -1.23 -0.75 13.90
CA GLU A 42 -2.34 0.13 14.31
C GLU A 42 -3.71 -0.47 14.00
N ILE A 43 -3.89 -1.11 12.84
CA ILE A 43 -5.12 -1.85 12.50
C ILE A 43 -5.34 -2.98 13.52
N ALA A 44 -4.29 -3.74 13.87
CA ALA A 44 -4.41 -4.79 14.88
C ALA A 44 -4.80 -4.24 16.27
N ALA A 45 -4.46 -2.99 16.58
CA ALA A 45 -4.86 -2.34 17.82
C ALA A 45 -6.35 -1.95 17.85
N LEU A 46 -6.98 -1.74 16.69
CA LEU A 46 -8.40 -1.41 16.55
C LEU A 46 -9.36 -2.52 17.01
N LYS A 47 -8.88 -3.77 17.13
CA LYS A 47 -9.64 -4.93 17.61
C LYS A 47 -10.41 -4.70 18.91
N LYS A 48 -9.89 -3.85 19.78
CA LYS A 48 -10.52 -3.53 21.08
C LYS A 48 -11.84 -2.79 20.91
N THR A 49 -12.00 -2.07 19.80
CA THR A 49 -13.16 -1.24 19.49
C THR A 49 -14.02 -1.88 18.40
N TYR A 50 -13.41 -2.64 17.49
CA TYR A 50 -14.05 -3.20 16.31
C TYR A 50 -13.94 -4.75 16.31
N PRO A 51 -14.97 -5.46 16.81
CA PRO A 51 -14.94 -6.92 16.94
C PRO A 51 -14.71 -7.66 15.62
N GLN A 52 -15.14 -7.11 14.48
CA GLN A 52 -14.92 -7.68 13.15
C GLN A 52 -13.43 -7.75 12.74
N LEU A 53 -12.52 -7.16 13.53
CA LEU A 53 -11.08 -7.29 13.34
C LEU A 53 -10.45 -8.39 14.22
N GLU A 54 -11.23 -9.14 15.01
CA GLU A 54 -10.71 -10.12 15.98
C GLU A 54 -9.70 -11.09 15.36
N GLU A 55 -9.96 -11.55 14.13
CA GLU A 55 -9.09 -12.47 13.39
C GLU A 55 -7.92 -11.81 12.66
N PHE A 56 -7.90 -10.47 12.55
CA PHE A 56 -6.83 -9.75 11.86
C PHE A 56 -5.48 -10.04 12.52
N SER A 57 -4.45 -10.28 11.73
CA SER A 57 -3.10 -10.51 12.25
C SER A 57 -2.10 -10.16 11.17
N ILE A 58 -1.02 -9.52 11.59
CA ILE A 58 0.02 -9.01 10.71
C ILE A 58 0.59 -10.16 9.87
N ASP A 59 0.97 -11.27 10.51
CA ASP A 59 1.60 -12.41 9.83
C ASP A 59 0.73 -13.08 8.75
N LYS A 60 -0.60 -12.97 8.88
CA LYS A 60 -1.54 -13.58 7.90
C LYS A 60 -1.99 -12.60 6.82
N HIS A 61 -2.14 -11.33 7.18
CA HIS A 61 -2.86 -10.36 6.37
C HIS A 61 -1.97 -9.24 5.83
N ALA A 62 -0.75 -9.07 6.35
CA ALA A 62 0.24 -8.16 5.81
C ALA A 62 1.31 -8.94 5.02
N ASP A 63 1.35 -8.70 3.72
CA ASP A 63 2.39 -9.18 2.82
C ASP A 63 3.42 -8.06 2.64
N LEU A 64 4.44 -8.05 3.51
CA LEU A 64 5.45 -7.00 3.53
C LEU A 64 6.28 -7.00 2.23
N GLU A 65 6.56 -8.15 1.65
CA GLU A 65 7.32 -8.25 0.39
C GLU A 65 6.56 -7.59 -0.77
N ARG A 66 5.23 -7.73 -0.79
CA ARG A 66 4.37 -7.09 -1.80
C ARG A 66 3.79 -5.76 -1.36
N LEU A 67 4.18 -5.25 -0.19
CA LEU A 67 3.67 -4.01 0.40
C LEU A 67 2.13 -3.94 0.43
N LYS A 68 1.49 -5.04 0.84
CA LYS A 68 0.02 -5.21 0.79
C LYS A 68 -0.55 -5.58 2.16
N ILE A 69 -1.75 -5.10 2.45
CA ILE A 69 -2.63 -5.60 3.51
C ILE A 69 -3.94 -6.09 2.87
N ASP A 70 -4.39 -7.29 3.23
CA ASP A 70 -5.60 -7.91 2.66
C ASP A 70 -6.31 -8.72 3.74
N PHE A 71 -7.55 -8.37 4.05
CA PHE A 71 -8.32 -8.97 5.11
C PHE A 71 -9.78 -9.17 4.71
N SER A 72 -10.31 -10.35 5.01
CA SER A 72 -11.73 -10.66 4.92
C SER A 72 -12.20 -11.26 6.24
N TYR A 73 -13.34 -10.80 6.71
CA TYR A 73 -14.06 -11.35 7.86
C TYR A 73 -15.53 -11.47 7.49
N HIS A 74 -16.09 -12.67 7.69
CA HIS A 74 -17.48 -12.99 7.36
C HIS A 74 -17.86 -12.48 5.96
N THR A 75 -17.25 -13.03 4.92
CA THR A 75 -17.53 -12.65 3.54
C THR A 75 -18.06 -13.84 2.74
N TYR A 76 -18.96 -13.58 1.80
CA TYR A 76 -19.39 -14.58 0.82
C TYR A 76 -18.25 -14.93 -0.13
N GLU A 77 -18.25 -16.16 -0.64
CA GLU A 77 -17.38 -16.53 -1.75
C GLU A 77 -17.72 -15.67 -2.99
N PRO A 78 -16.72 -15.15 -3.72
CA PRO A 78 -16.98 -14.39 -4.93
C PRO A 78 -17.73 -15.24 -5.98
N GLU A 79 -18.90 -14.79 -6.40
CA GLU A 79 -19.76 -15.55 -7.33
C GLU A 79 -19.38 -15.39 -8.81
N HIS A 80 -18.56 -14.40 -9.16
CA HIS A 80 -18.35 -13.97 -10.54
C HIS A 80 -17.03 -14.49 -11.12
N ALA A 81 -17.03 -14.83 -12.40
CA ALA A 81 -15.82 -15.15 -13.15
C ALA A 81 -15.47 -13.99 -14.11
N GLY A 82 -14.32 -13.34 -13.87
CA GLY A 82 -13.72 -12.40 -14.81
C GLY A 82 -13.59 -10.95 -14.30
N GLY A 83 -12.50 -10.29 -14.71
CA GLY A 83 -12.13 -8.95 -14.23
C GLY A 83 -11.50 -8.98 -12.84
N TRP A 84 -10.74 -7.96 -12.46
CA TRP A 84 -10.06 -7.94 -11.16
C TRP A 84 -11.03 -7.94 -9.96
N THR A 85 -12.24 -7.41 -10.12
CA THR A 85 -13.30 -7.42 -9.09
C THR A 85 -13.87 -8.81 -8.84
N SER A 86 -13.63 -9.80 -9.71
CA SER A 86 -14.10 -11.17 -9.50
C SER A 86 -13.47 -11.85 -8.28
N GLY A 87 -12.32 -11.35 -7.80
CA GLY A 87 -11.71 -11.81 -6.54
C GLY A 87 -12.12 -11.02 -5.31
N VAL A 88 -12.93 -9.97 -5.46
CA VAL A 88 -13.36 -9.11 -4.34
C VAL A 88 -14.59 -9.74 -3.70
N PRO A 89 -14.53 -10.15 -2.42
CA PRO A 89 -15.63 -10.81 -1.78
C PRO A 89 -16.70 -9.81 -1.34
N ASN A 90 -17.96 -10.25 -1.29
CA ASN A 90 -19.06 -9.44 -0.76
C ASN A 90 -19.15 -9.67 0.76
N PRO A 91 -19.13 -8.63 1.62
CA PRO A 91 -19.30 -8.83 3.05
C PRO A 91 -20.70 -9.34 3.39
N HIS A 92 -20.80 -10.23 4.39
CA HIS A 92 -22.06 -10.45 5.11
C HIS A 92 -22.50 -9.16 5.83
N PRO A 93 -23.75 -9.05 6.32
CA PRO A 93 -24.18 -7.87 7.08
C PRO A 93 -23.25 -7.48 8.24
N ASP A 94 -22.65 -8.45 8.93
CA ASP A 94 -21.67 -8.28 10.01
C ASP A 94 -20.20 -8.41 9.55
N GLY A 95 -19.98 -8.49 8.23
CA GLY A 95 -18.68 -8.75 7.62
C GLY A 95 -17.95 -7.49 7.17
N VAL A 96 -16.65 -7.64 6.96
CA VAL A 96 -15.79 -6.61 6.37
C VAL A 96 -14.77 -7.24 5.44
N TRP A 97 -14.50 -6.56 4.33
CA TRP A 97 -13.33 -6.81 3.51
C TRP A 97 -12.59 -5.51 3.29
N PHE A 98 -11.26 -5.53 3.40
CA PHE A 98 -10.44 -4.42 2.94
C PHE A 98 -9.14 -4.89 2.32
N TYR A 99 -8.69 -4.08 1.37
CA TYR A 99 -7.45 -4.25 0.64
C TYR A 99 -6.70 -2.92 0.65
N MET A 100 -5.40 -2.98 0.90
CA MET A 100 -4.50 -1.85 0.78
C MET A 100 -3.20 -2.29 0.14
N ASP A 101 -2.65 -1.47 -0.76
CA ASP A 101 -1.29 -1.68 -1.25
C ASP A 101 -0.53 -0.36 -1.50
N LEU A 102 0.80 -0.47 -1.60
CA LEU A 102 1.66 0.57 -2.14
C LEU A 102 2.14 0.17 -3.54
N HIS A 103 1.84 1.00 -4.53
CA HIS A 103 2.21 0.73 -5.92
C HIS A 103 2.84 1.92 -6.62
N ASP A 104 3.56 1.64 -7.71
CA ASP A 104 4.17 2.67 -8.54
C ASP A 104 3.12 3.49 -9.30
N LYS A 105 3.39 4.77 -9.49
CA LYS A 105 2.46 5.71 -10.14
C LYS A 105 2.03 5.30 -11.55
N ASP A 106 2.89 4.56 -12.24
CA ASP A 106 2.70 4.06 -13.60
C ASP A 106 2.29 2.58 -13.63
N SER A 107 1.86 2.02 -12.50
CA SER A 107 1.36 0.66 -12.42
C SER A 107 0.24 0.42 -13.42
N THR A 108 0.35 -0.69 -14.15
CA THR A 108 -0.63 -1.15 -15.14
C THR A 108 -1.57 -2.25 -14.61
N ALA A 109 -1.43 -2.64 -13.33
CA ALA A 109 -2.33 -3.59 -12.69
C ALA A 109 -3.79 -3.09 -12.76
N GLN A 110 -4.73 -3.97 -13.12
CA GLN A 110 -6.12 -3.57 -13.38
C GLN A 110 -6.76 -2.82 -12.19
N ILE A 111 -6.50 -3.27 -10.96
CA ILE A 111 -6.96 -2.65 -9.72
C ILE A 111 -6.46 -1.19 -9.55
N HIS A 112 -5.31 -0.83 -10.12
CA HIS A 112 -4.75 0.53 -10.07
C HIS A 112 -5.24 1.44 -11.21
N THR A 113 -5.90 0.86 -12.21
CA THR A 113 -6.40 1.59 -13.39
C THR A 113 -7.87 1.97 -13.31
N GLN A 114 -8.60 1.43 -12.32
CA GLN A 114 -10.01 1.76 -12.16
C GLN A 114 -10.18 3.11 -11.46
N PRO A 115 -11.24 3.87 -11.80
CA PRO A 115 -11.62 5.02 -11.01
C PRO A 115 -12.04 4.55 -9.62
N ILE A 116 -11.24 4.87 -8.60
CA ILE A 116 -11.62 4.66 -7.21
C ILE A 116 -12.46 5.86 -6.80
N SER A 117 -13.69 5.63 -6.34
CA SER A 117 -14.51 6.67 -5.71
C SER A 117 -13.90 7.00 -4.35
N GLY A 118 -13.01 7.99 -4.30
CA GLY A 118 -12.35 8.39 -3.07
C GLY A 118 -11.11 9.24 -3.28
N THR A 119 -10.47 9.56 -2.16
CA THR A 119 -9.23 10.30 -2.09
C THR A 119 -8.06 9.41 -2.46
N SER A 120 -7.35 9.70 -3.56
CA SER A 120 -6.09 9.02 -3.86
C SER A 120 -5.04 9.45 -2.84
N LEU A 121 -4.54 8.56 -2.00
CA LEU A 121 -3.46 8.87 -1.06
C LEU A 121 -2.11 8.44 -1.65
N THR A 122 -1.05 9.06 -1.16
CA THR A 122 0.34 8.77 -1.55
C THR A 122 1.23 8.67 -0.31
N PHE A 123 2.23 7.81 -0.37
CA PHE A 123 3.29 7.73 0.64
C PHE A 123 4.65 7.66 -0.06
N GLY A 124 5.51 8.65 0.21
CA GLY A 124 6.77 8.82 -0.54
C GLY A 124 6.51 9.00 -2.03
N ASN A 125 7.05 8.11 -2.87
CA ASN A 125 6.84 8.13 -4.31
C ASN A 125 5.73 7.14 -4.78
N LYS A 126 5.15 6.34 -3.88
CA LYS A 126 4.12 5.34 -4.16
C LYS A 126 2.72 5.93 -4.05
N ASN A 127 1.79 5.40 -4.83
CA ASN A 127 0.37 5.58 -4.62
C ASN A 127 -0.13 4.53 -3.62
N ILE A 128 -1.19 4.88 -2.89
CA ILE A 128 -1.91 3.96 -2.01
C ILE A 128 -3.21 3.58 -2.72
N CYS A 129 -3.40 2.28 -2.98
CA CYS A 129 -4.75 1.76 -3.23
C CYS A 129 -5.35 1.41 -1.87
N PHE A 130 -6.54 1.90 -1.55
CA PHE A 130 -7.28 1.47 -0.37
C PHE A 130 -8.74 1.24 -0.75
N LEU A 131 -9.20 0.00 -0.57
CA LEU A 131 -10.55 -0.45 -0.85
C LEU A 131 -11.12 -1.06 0.42
N ILE A 132 -12.37 -0.74 0.72
CA ILE A 132 -13.08 -1.30 1.87
C ILE A 132 -14.54 -1.53 1.51
N LEU A 133 -15.05 -2.69 1.91
CA LEU A 133 -16.46 -3.07 1.83
C LEU A 133 -16.89 -3.48 3.24
N GLU A 134 -17.96 -2.88 3.73
CA GLU A 134 -18.52 -3.12 5.06
C GLU A 134 -19.95 -3.60 4.92
N GLY A 135 -20.32 -4.60 5.73
CA GLY A 135 -21.68 -5.06 5.84
C GLY A 135 -22.59 -3.99 6.47
N SER A 136 -23.88 -4.07 6.19
CA SER A 136 -24.87 -3.08 6.65
C SER A 136 -25.05 -2.99 8.17
N GLU A 137 -24.62 -4.02 8.90
CA GLU A 137 -24.69 -4.13 10.37
C GLU A 137 -23.30 -4.00 11.02
N THR A 138 -22.27 -3.70 10.23
CA THR A 138 -20.89 -3.56 10.70
C THR A 138 -20.60 -2.11 11.09
N ASP A 139 -20.05 -1.90 12.29
CA ASP A 139 -19.54 -0.59 12.68
C ASP A 139 -18.42 -0.17 11.73
N SER A 140 -18.55 0.98 11.08
CA SER A 140 -17.59 1.40 10.06
C SER A 140 -16.20 1.63 10.66
N ILE A 141 -15.19 1.00 10.05
CA ILE A 141 -13.76 1.19 10.34
C ILE A 141 -13.10 2.12 9.32
N SER A 142 -13.75 2.37 8.18
CA SER A 142 -13.19 3.16 7.08
C SER A 142 -12.57 4.50 7.51
N GLY A 143 -13.23 5.24 8.40
CA GLY A 143 -12.74 6.51 8.94
C GLY A 143 -11.47 6.36 9.77
N GLU A 144 -11.42 5.38 10.68
CA GLU A 144 -10.23 5.08 11.48
C GLU A 144 -9.06 4.63 10.62
N MET A 145 -9.32 3.84 9.58
CA MET A 145 -8.31 3.39 8.62
C MET A 145 -7.67 4.59 7.90
N ILE A 146 -8.48 5.54 7.41
CA ILE A 146 -7.96 6.76 6.79
C ILE A 146 -7.12 7.56 7.79
N LEU A 147 -7.57 7.72 9.04
CA LEU A 147 -6.80 8.40 10.08
C LEU A 147 -5.48 7.70 10.40
N ILE A 148 -5.44 6.36 10.39
CA ILE A 148 -4.19 5.59 10.55
C ILE A 148 -3.23 5.93 9.41
N LEU A 149 -3.70 5.92 8.16
CA LEU A 149 -2.86 6.22 7.00
C LEU A 149 -2.28 7.63 7.07
N GLU A 150 -3.12 8.64 7.35
CA GLU A 150 -2.69 10.04 7.43
C GLU A 150 -1.70 10.27 8.58
N ARG A 151 -1.94 9.69 9.76
CA ARG A 151 -1.02 9.75 10.91
C ARG A 151 0.34 9.13 10.59
N ASN A 152 0.36 8.11 9.74
CA ASN A 152 1.57 7.46 9.26
C ASN A 152 2.20 8.13 8.02
N GLY A 153 1.73 9.34 7.68
CA GLY A 153 2.36 10.18 6.66
C GLY A 153 1.81 10.01 5.25
N ALA A 154 0.71 9.27 5.08
CA ALA A 154 -0.04 9.29 3.82
C ALA A 154 -0.62 10.69 3.57
N LYS A 155 -0.57 11.14 2.32
CA LYS A 155 -0.99 12.48 1.93
C LYS A 155 -1.83 12.46 0.67
N LEU A 156 -2.70 13.46 0.54
CA LEU A 156 -3.30 13.82 -0.74
C LEU A 156 -2.21 13.96 -1.81
N PRO A 157 -2.48 13.59 -3.07
CA PRO A 157 -1.52 13.80 -4.13
C PRO A 157 -1.37 15.30 -4.26
N THR A 158 -0.15 15.80 -4.16
CA THR A 158 0.10 17.21 -4.50
C THR A 158 -0.35 17.41 -5.93
N LEU A 159 -1.47 18.12 -6.12
CA LEU A 159 -1.89 18.61 -7.43
C LEU A 159 -0.69 19.36 -7.99
N ARG A 160 -0.08 18.83 -9.05
CA ARG A 160 0.88 19.63 -9.81
C ARG A 160 0.08 20.81 -10.34
N SER A 161 0.35 21.99 -9.79
CA SER A 161 -0.02 23.24 -10.44
C SER A 161 0.64 23.21 -11.82
N ASN A 162 -0.18 23.02 -12.86
CA ASN A 162 0.24 23.12 -14.25
C ASN A 162 0.80 24.51 -14.55
#